data_AF-G8TP84-F1
#
_entry.id   AF-G8TP84-F1
#
_cell.length_a   1.000
_cell.length_b   1.000
_cell.length_c   1.000
_cell.angle_alpha   90.00
_cell.angle_beta   90.00
_cell.angle_gamma   90.00
#
_symmetry.space_group_name_H-M   'P 1'
#
loop_
_entity.id
_entity.type
_entity.pdbx_description
1 polymer ?
#
loop_
_entity_poly.entity_id
_entity_poly.type
_entity_poly.pdbx_seq_one_letter_code
_entity_poly.pdbx_strand_id
1 'polypeptide(L)'
;MLTATEKRFIKYWEDQRQGGRVKYSLLYIITGSFVATLVLSFLSMMVGIDLPTNLVLIAVGSFCIVTIATLFSWWHNEKKFKKIIQREIREGIKRDESMDNSQ
;
A
#
# COMPACT_ATOMS: atom_id res chain seq x y z
N MET A 1 12.78 20.14 1.09
CA MET A 1 12.61 20.25 -0.39
C MET A 1 12.41 18.84 -0.96
N LEU A 2 11.23 18.56 -1.50
CA LEU A 2 10.86 17.22 -1.95
C LEU A 2 11.74 16.67 -3.09
N THR A 3 12.27 15.47 -2.89
CA THR A 3 12.96 14.73 -3.94
C THR A 3 11.99 14.31 -5.06
N ALA A 4 12.49 14.08 -6.29
CA ALA A 4 11.66 13.64 -7.42
C ALA A 4 10.93 12.31 -7.12
N THR A 5 11.54 11.43 -6.35
CA THR A 5 10.94 10.16 -5.92
C THR A 5 9.81 10.38 -4.91
N GLU A 6 9.99 11.28 -3.94
CA GLU A 6 8.93 11.63 -2.98
C GLU A 6 7.75 12.31 -3.67
N LYS A 7 7.98 13.21 -4.63
CA LYS A 7 6.90 13.82 -5.42
C LYS A 7 6.06 12.79 -6.16
N ARG A 8 6.71 11.82 -6.82
CA ARG A 8 6.02 10.72 -7.49
C ARG A 8 5.24 9.86 -6.51
N PHE A 9 5.86 9.50 -5.37
CA PHE A 9 5.19 8.74 -4.33
C PHE A 9 3.94 9.47 -3.80
N ILE A 10 4.05 10.76 -3.47
CA ILE A 10 2.93 11.57 -2.99
C ILE A 10 1.79 11.56 -4.00
N LYS A 11 2.07 11.85 -5.28
CA LYS A 11 1.06 11.88 -6.33
C LYS A 11 0.35 10.54 -6.46
N TYR A 12 1.10 9.45 -6.63
CA TYR A 12 0.51 8.13 -6.78
C TYR A 12 -0.26 7.68 -5.53
N TRP A 13 0.29 7.92 -4.34
CA TRP A 13 -0.38 7.54 -3.10
C TRP A 13 -1.65 8.35 -2.86
N GLU A 14 -1.65 9.63 -3.21
CA GLU A 14 -2.82 10.51 -3.10
C GLU A 14 -3.94 10.08 -4.06
N ASP A 15 -3.60 9.78 -5.32
CA ASP A 15 -4.54 9.22 -6.30
C ASP A 15 -5.15 7.90 -5.80
N GLN A 16 -4.34 7.01 -5.22
CA GLN A 16 -4.81 5.73 -4.66
C GLN A 16 -5.66 5.90 -3.39
N ARG A 17 -5.35 6.89 -2.56
CA ARG A 17 -6.03 7.21 -1.29
C ARG A 17 -7.39 7.88 -1.48
N GLN A 18 -7.63 8.53 -2.62
CA GLN A 18 -8.81 9.36 -2.87
C GLN A 18 -10.14 8.61 -2.66
N GLY A 19 -10.16 7.29 -2.85
CA GLY A 19 -11.30 6.42 -2.58
C GLY A 19 -11.57 6.09 -1.10
N GLY A 20 -10.67 6.48 -0.20
CA GLY A 20 -10.68 6.08 1.20
C GLY A 20 -10.19 4.66 1.44
N ARG A 21 -9.95 4.33 2.72
CA ARG A 21 -9.36 3.04 3.15
C ARG A 21 -10.18 1.84 2.70
N VAL A 22 -11.50 1.94 2.76
CA VAL A 22 -12.41 0.83 2.44
C VAL A 22 -12.40 0.52 0.95
N LYS A 23 -12.52 1.53 0.08
CA LYS A 23 -12.51 1.33 -1.38
C LYS A 23 -11.16 0.78 -1.86
N TYR A 24 -10.05 1.32 -1.33
CA TYR A 24 -8.72 0.77 -1.58
C TYR A 24 -8.66 -0.70 -1.16
N SER A 25 -9.02 -1.00 0.09
CA SER A 25 -8.89 -2.36 0.63
C SER A 25 -9.74 -3.36 -0.16
N LEU A 26 -10.99 -3.03 -0.48
CA LEU A 26 -11.85 -3.91 -1.28
C LEU A 26 -11.27 -4.18 -2.67
N LEU A 27 -10.82 -3.15 -3.38
CA LEU A 27 -10.26 -3.30 -4.73
C LEU A 27 -9.04 -4.23 -4.74
N TYR A 28 -8.09 -3.98 -3.85
CA TYR A 28 -6.83 -4.73 -3.79
C TYR A 28 -7.02 -6.12 -3.18
N ILE A 29 -7.92 -6.30 -2.21
CA ILE A 29 -8.22 -7.61 -1.65
C ILE A 29 -8.91 -8.49 -2.68
N ILE A 30 -9.95 -8.02 -3.37
CA ILE A 30 -10.68 -8.84 -4.34
C ILE A 30 -9.77 -9.21 -5.51
N THR A 31 -9.15 -8.20 -6.15
CA THR A 31 -8.28 -8.42 -7.31
C THR A 31 -7.04 -9.21 -6.93
N GLY A 32 -6.41 -8.87 -5.80
CA GLY A 32 -5.22 -9.55 -5.33
C GLY A 32 -5.50 -11.00 -4.92
N SER A 33 -6.63 -11.30 -4.29
CA SER A 33 -6.99 -12.67 -3.90
C SER A 33 -7.19 -13.57 -5.11
N PHE A 34 -7.79 -13.04 -6.18
CA PHE A 34 -7.93 -13.77 -7.44
C PHE A 34 -6.55 -14.12 -8.03
N VAL A 35 -5.66 -13.13 -8.17
CA VAL A 35 -4.31 -13.35 -8.70
C VAL A 35 -3.51 -14.28 -7.80
N ALA A 36 -3.56 -14.09 -6.48
CA ALA A 36 -2.85 -14.92 -5.51
C ALA A 36 -3.32 -16.37 -5.54
N THR A 37 -4.62 -16.61 -5.72
CA THR A 37 -5.18 -17.96 -5.86
C THR A 37 -4.60 -18.65 -7.09
N LEU A 38 -4.55 -17.98 -8.24
CA LEU A 38 -3.95 -18.55 -9.45
C LEU A 38 -2.47 -18.90 -9.25
N VAL A 39 -1.70 -17.99 -8.64
CA VAL A 39 -0.27 -18.20 -8.38
C VAL A 39 -0.05 -19.35 -7.39
N LEU A 40 -0.79 -19.38 -6.29
CA LEU A 40 -0.67 -20.44 -5.28
C LEU A 40 -1.13 -21.79 -5.82
N SER A 41 -2.21 -21.85 -6.60
CA SER A 41 -2.64 -23.08 -7.27
C SER A 41 -1.55 -23.63 -8.20
N PHE A 42 -0.88 -22.76 -8.96
CA PHE A 42 0.24 -23.16 -9.80
C PHE A 42 1.42 -23.69 -8.97
N LEU A 43 1.79 -22.98 -7.90
CA LEU A 43 2.88 -23.42 -7.00
C LEU A 43 2.56 -24.74 -6.29
N SER A 44 1.32 -24.93 -5.84
CA SER A 44 0.87 -26.19 -5.24
C SER A 44 1.01 -27.37 -6.20
N MET A 45 0.66 -27.17 -7.47
CA MET A 45 0.85 -28.18 -8.51
C MET A 45 2.33 -28.53 -8.72
N MET A 46 3.23 -27.55 -8.70
CA MET A 46 4.67 -27.78 -8.85
C MET A 46 5.28 -28.59 -7.69
N VAL A 47 4.74 -28.44 -6.48
CA VAL A 47 5.22 -29.14 -5.26
C VAL A 47 4.54 -30.51 -5.08
N GLY A 48 3.65 -30.90 -5.99
CA GLY A 48 2.94 -32.19 -5.93
C GLY A 48 1.82 -32.24 -4.88
N ILE A 49 1.30 -31.08 -4.48
CA ILE A 49 0.13 -30.99 -3.60
C ILE A 49 -1.13 -31.15 -4.46
N ASP A 50 -1.91 -32.20 -4.22
CA ASP A 50 -3.13 -32.47 -4.98
C ASP A 50 -4.15 -31.33 -4.85
N LEU A 51 -4.59 -30.81 -6.00
CA LEU A 51 -5.44 -29.62 -6.12
C LEU A 51 -6.91 -29.80 -5.69
N PRO A 52 -7.65 -30.88 -6.03
CA PRO A 52 -9.11 -30.89 -5.86
C PRO A 52 -9.57 -30.80 -4.41
N THR A 53 -8.81 -31.36 -3.47
CA THR A 53 -9.13 -31.32 -2.03
C THR A 53 -8.67 -30.00 -1.37
N ASN A 54 -7.73 -29.29 -1.98
CA ASN A 54 -7.03 -28.15 -1.37
C ASN A 54 -7.40 -26.78 -1.97
N LEU A 55 -8.21 -26.72 -3.02
CA LEU A 55 -8.61 -25.45 -3.67
C LEU A 55 -9.25 -24.45 -2.69
N VAL A 56 -10.11 -24.92 -1.79
CA VAL A 56 -10.73 -24.05 -0.76
C VAL A 56 -9.68 -23.50 0.20
N LEU A 57 -8.73 -24.33 0.64
CA LEU A 57 -7.63 -23.91 1.52
C LEU A 57 -6.72 -22.91 0.80
N ILE A 58 -6.42 -23.12 -0.48
CA ILE A 58 -5.63 -22.20 -1.31
C ILE A 58 -6.35 -20.86 -1.46
N ALA A 59 -7.66 -20.87 -1.73
CA ALA A 59 -8.45 -19.64 -1.87
C ALA A 59 -8.52 -18.85 -0.55
N VAL A 60 -8.81 -19.52 0.57
CA VAL A 60 -8.83 -18.90 1.90
C VAL A 60 -7.45 -18.37 2.30
N GLY A 61 -6.39 -19.17 2.07
CA GLY A 61 -5.01 -18.76 2.32
C GLY A 61 -4.62 -17.53 1.50
N SER A 62 -4.96 -17.52 0.21
CA SER A 62 -4.73 -16.39 -0.70
C SER A 62 -5.44 -15.13 -0.21
N PHE A 63 -6.70 -15.24 0.18
CA PHE A 63 -7.47 -14.14 0.72
C PHE A 63 -6.86 -13.56 1.99
N CYS A 64 -6.44 -14.41 2.93
CA CYS A 64 -5.79 -13.99 4.17
C CYS A 64 -4.46 -13.27 3.91
N ILE A 65 -3.59 -13.85 3.06
CA ILE A 65 -2.29 -13.28 2.72
C ILE A 65 -2.45 -11.91 2.08
N VAL A 66 -3.34 -11.80 1.08
CA VAL A 66 -3.59 -10.54 0.37
C VAL A 66 -4.21 -9.49 1.28
N THR A 67 -5.11 -9.89 2.19
CA THR A 67 -5.70 -8.98 3.18
C THR A 67 -4.64 -8.39 4.09
N ILE A 68 -3.76 -9.22 4.65
CA ILE A 68 -2.66 -8.76 5.50
C ILE A 68 -1.71 -7.85 4.72
N ALA A 69 -1.31 -8.25 3.50
CA ALA A 69 -0.44 -7.46 2.64
C ALA A 69 -1.05 -6.10 2.30
N THR A 70 -2.34 -6.05 2.00
CA THR A 70 -3.08 -4.82 1.67
C THR A 70 -3.15 -3.88 2.87
N LEU A 71 -3.50 -4.40 4.05
CA LEU A 71 -3.57 -3.62 5.28
C LEU A 71 -2.20 -3.08 5.70
N PHE A 72 -1.16 -3.91 5.60
CA PHE A 72 0.21 -3.50 5.88
C PHE A 72 0.70 -2.44 4.89
N SER A 73 0.43 -2.63 3.59
CA SER A 73 0.78 -1.65 2.55
C SER A 73 0.12 -0.30 2.80
N TRP A 74 -1.17 -0.30 3.15
CA TRP A 74 -1.88 0.92 3.54
C TRP A 74 -1.21 1.61 4.72
N TRP A 75 -0.95 0.88 5.81
CA TRP A 75 -0.34 1.46 7.01
C TRP A 75 1.06 2.00 6.73
N HIS A 76 1.88 1.26 6.00
CA HIS A 76 3.24 1.66 5.65
C HIS A 76 3.25 2.92 4.78
N ASN A 77 2.44 2.94 3.72
CA ASN A 77 2.36 4.07 2.81
C ASN A 77 1.79 5.32 3.51
N GLU A 78 0.77 5.16 4.34
CA GLU A 78 0.19 6.27 5.11
C GLU A 78 1.20 6.85 6.11
N LYS A 79 1.97 5.99 6.79
CA LYS A 79 3.04 6.43 7.70
C LYS A 79 4.13 7.20 6.95
N LYS A 80 4.52 6.71 5.77
CA LYS A 80 5.50 7.37 4.90
C LYS A 80 4.99 8.72 4.41
N PHE A 81 3.74 8.78 3.95
CA PHE A 81 3.08 10.00 3.50
C PHE A 81 3.05 11.07 4.61
N LYS A 82 2.53 10.72 5.79
CA LYS A 82 2.48 11.63 6.94
C LYS A 82 3.86 12.17 7.32
N LYS A 83 4.88 11.31 7.31
CA LYS A 83 6.26 11.71 7.62
C LYS A 83 6.80 12.74 6.62
N ILE A 84 6.53 12.57 5.33
CA ILE A 84 6.97 13.51 4.30
C ILE A 84 6.25 14.85 4.45
N ILE A 85 4.92 14.84 4.60
CA ILE A 85 4.13 16.08 4.74
C ILE A 85 4.51 16.86 6.01
N GLN A 86 4.66 16.18 7.15
CA GLN A 86 5.09 16.82 8.41
C GLN A 86 6.48 17.47 8.29
N ARG A 87 7.39 16.85 7.53
CA ARG A 87 8.72 17.42 7.26
C ARG A 87 8.60 18.69 6.44
N GLU A 88 7.86 18.67 5.33
CA GLU A 88 7.74 19.85 4.46
C GLU A 88 7.01 21.01 5.16
N ILE A 89 5.99 20.75 5.98
CA ILE A 89 5.32 21.79 6.79
C ILE A 89 6.31 22.44 7.77
N ARG A 90 7.10 21.62 8.48
CA ARG A 90 8.10 22.12 9.44
C ARG A 90 9.19 22.93 8.75
N GLU A 91 9.64 22.50 7.57
CA GLU A 91 10.63 23.25 6.78
C GLU A 91 10.04 24.58 6.25
N GLY A 92 8.76 24.59 5.88
CA GLY A 92 8.03 25.80 5.47
C GLY A 92 7.98 26.85 6.58
N ILE A 93 7.51 26.46 7.78
CA ILE A 93 7.40 27.35 8.95
C ILE A 93 8.74 27.99 9.29
N LYS A 94 9.82 27.20 9.34
CA LYS A 94 11.17 27.73 9.62
C LYS A 94 11.65 28.74 8.59
N ARG A 95 11.28 28.56 7.32
CA ARG A 95 11.66 29.47 6.24
C ARG A 95 10.94 30.80 6.39
N ASP A 96 9.65 30.76 6.71
CA ASP A 96 8.83 31.95 6.92
C ASP A 96 9.32 32.74 8.15
N GLU A 97 9.62 32.06 9.27
CA GLU A 97 10.22 32.66 10.47
C GLU A 97 11.59 33.32 10.20
N SER A 98 12.42 32.74 9.32
CA SER A 98 13.71 33.33 8.95
C SER A 98 13.58 34.59 8.09
N MET A 99 12.51 34.69 7.29
CA MET A 99 12.25 35.88 6.48
C MET A 99 11.69 37.03 7.31
N ASP A 100 10.86 36.72 8.33
CA ASP A 100 10.27 37.72 9.23
C ASP A 100 11.32 38.35 10.17
N ASN A 101 12.26 37.55 10.71
CA ASN A 101 13.36 38.05 11.56
C ASN A 101 14.48 38.79 10.81
N SER A 102 14.39 38.88 9.48
CA SER A 102 15.36 39.59 8.63
C SER A 102 14.87 41.00 8.21
N GLN A 103 13.69 41.42 8.68
CA GLN A 103 13.13 42.77 8.55
C GLN A 103 13.33 43.57 9.83
#